data_AF-A0A355CKG7-F1
#
_entry.id   AF-A0A355CKG7-F1
#
_cell.length_a   1.000
_cell.length_b   1.000
_cell.length_c   1.000
_cell.angle_alpha   90.00
_cell.angle_beta   90.00
_cell.angle_gamma   90.00
#
_symmetry.space_group_name_H-M   'P 1'
#
loop_
_entity.id
_entity.type
_entity.pdbx_description
1 polymer ?
#
loop_
_entity_poly.entity_id
_entity_poly.type
_entity_poly.pdbx_seq_one_letter_code
_entity_poly.pdbx_strand_id
1 'polypeptide(L)'
;MNQIKKSFASLIQSSFCALLIVSVLFGWASNALALDVKAGPIWNNDDAKVKCPVAAQVYDGKWNGQWTTTVPGAMSVCGTDLTFLPTIGLPGDVKAGPIWNNDDAKVKCPIAAAAANGVWNGQWTTTVPGTMSVCGVKAS
;
A
#
# COMPACT_ATOMS: atom_id res chain seq x y z
N MET A 1 -11.95 33.02 63.58
CA MET A 1 -11.17 31.91 62.96
C MET A 1 -12.14 31.04 62.17
N ASN A 2 -11.85 30.73 60.88
CA ASN A 2 -12.49 29.72 60.00
C ASN A 2 -13.13 30.15 58.66
N GLN A 3 -12.80 31.31 58.07
CA GLN A 3 -13.23 31.59 56.68
C GLN A 3 -12.09 31.75 55.66
N ILE A 4 -10.83 31.78 56.08
CA ILE A 4 -9.69 32.01 55.15
C ILE A 4 -9.14 30.69 54.56
N LYS A 5 -9.48 29.52 55.12
CA LYS A 5 -8.96 28.22 54.63
C LYS A 5 -9.76 27.57 53.51
N LYS A 6 -10.96 28.03 53.18
CA LYS A 6 -11.84 27.36 52.19
C LYS A 6 -11.64 27.81 50.74
N SER A 7 -10.96 28.93 50.48
CA SER A 7 -10.83 29.48 49.12
C SER A 7 -9.65 28.91 48.32
N PHE A 8 -8.63 28.34 48.98
CA PHE A 8 -7.45 27.81 48.28
C PHE A 8 -7.61 26.37 47.74
N ALA A 9 -8.63 25.62 48.18
CA ALA A 9 -8.85 24.25 47.74
C ALA A 9 -9.69 24.11 46.46
N SER A 10 -10.25 25.20 45.93
CA SER A 10 -11.20 25.14 44.78
C SER A 10 -10.60 25.55 43.43
N LEU A 11 -9.32 25.92 43.36
CA LEU A 11 -8.71 26.40 42.11
C LEU A 11 -7.67 25.46 41.47
N ILE A 12 -7.35 24.32 42.10
CA ILE A 12 -6.37 23.37 41.55
C ILE A 12 -7.04 22.16 40.85
N GLN A 13 -8.36 21.95 41.03
CA GLN A 13 -9.07 20.80 40.45
C GLN A 13 -9.62 21.05 39.03
N SER A 14 -9.62 22.29 38.53
CA SER A 14 -10.32 22.64 37.28
C SER A 14 -9.42 22.80 36.04
N SER A 15 -8.13 22.44 36.13
CA SER A 15 -7.16 22.61 35.02
C SER A 15 -6.48 21.32 34.53
N PHE A 16 -6.86 20.14 35.03
CA PHE A 16 -6.25 18.87 34.62
C PHE A 16 -7.13 17.96 33.75
N CYS A 17 -8.35 18.38 33.39
CA CYS A 17 -9.24 17.54 32.58
C CYS A 17 -9.12 17.79 31.07
N ALA A 18 -8.54 18.92 30.65
CA ALA A 18 -8.47 19.30 29.24
C ALA A 18 -7.19 18.85 28.51
N LEU A 19 -6.24 18.20 29.19
CA LEU A 19 -4.95 17.81 28.61
C LEU A 19 -4.80 16.31 28.28
N LEU A 20 -5.82 15.48 28.55
CA LEU A 20 -5.76 14.04 28.28
C LEU A 20 -6.56 13.56 27.04
N ILE A 21 -7.23 14.46 26.32
CA ILE A 21 -8.05 14.08 25.14
C ILE A 21 -7.26 14.19 23.81
N VAL A 22 -6.06 14.78 23.80
CA VAL A 22 -5.29 15.01 22.55
C VAL A 22 -4.41 13.83 22.12
N SER A 23 -4.29 12.77 22.92
CA SER A 23 -3.28 11.71 22.70
C SER A 23 -3.75 10.43 21.97
N VAL A 24 -5.00 10.33 21.50
CA VAL A 24 -5.52 9.09 20.86
C VAL A 24 -5.72 9.20 19.33
N LEU A 25 -5.24 10.28 18.69
CA LEU A 25 -5.23 10.38 17.22
C LEU A 25 -3.86 10.01 16.64
N PHE A 26 -3.11 9.11 17.28
CA PHE A 26 -2.02 8.42 16.59
C PHE A 26 -2.65 7.52 15.52
N GLY A 27 -2.77 8.08 14.33
CA GLY A 27 -3.24 7.41 13.14
C GLY A 27 -2.47 6.11 12.96
N TRP A 28 -3.23 5.04 12.81
CA TRP A 28 -2.73 3.72 12.46
C TRP A 28 -2.05 3.88 11.10
N ALA A 29 -0.72 3.84 11.06
CA ALA A 29 0.02 3.83 9.81
C ALA A 29 -0.26 2.48 9.14
N SER A 30 -1.12 2.47 8.13
CA SER A 30 -1.32 1.31 7.27
C SER A 30 0.00 1.01 6.56
N ASN A 31 0.55 -0.19 6.73
CA ASN A 31 1.70 -0.66 5.97
C ASN A 31 1.26 -0.95 4.52
N ALA A 32 1.07 0.09 3.72
CA ALA A 32 0.87 -0.03 2.28
C ALA A 32 2.20 -0.39 1.61
N LEU A 33 2.15 -1.21 0.56
CA LEU A 33 3.31 -1.46 -0.29
C LEU A 33 3.65 -0.14 -1.00
N ALA A 34 4.61 0.61 -0.44
CA ALA A 34 4.98 1.93 -0.90
C ALA A 34 6.41 1.95 -1.45
N LEU A 35 6.62 2.65 -2.55
CA LEU A 35 7.94 2.89 -3.15
C LEU A 35 8.16 4.39 -3.36
N ASP A 36 9.37 4.87 -3.08
CA ASP A 36 9.79 6.23 -3.41
C ASP A 36 10.30 6.31 -4.85
N VAL A 37 9.55 7.03 -5.70
CA VAL A 37 9.88 7.20 -7.13
C VAL A 37 10.50 8.57 -7.39
N LYS A 38 11.53 8.63 -8.23
CA LYS A 38 12.18 9.91 -8.59
C LYS A 38 11.24 10.79 -9.40
N ALA A 39 11.11 12.05 -9.01
CA ALA A 39 10.22 13.02 -9.66
C ALA A 39 10.95 14.27 -10.18
N GLY A 40 12.29 14.32 -10.09
CA GLY A 40 13.06 15.53 -10.35
C GLY A 40 12.88 16.57 -9.22
N PRO A 41 13.24 17.84 -9.44
CA PRO A 41 13.11 18.86 -8.40
C PRO A 41 11.63 19.17 -8.12
N ILE A 42 11.23 19.15 -6.85
CA ILE A 42 9.93 19.63 -6.38
C ILE A 42 10.14 20.85 -5.48
N TRP A 43 9.46 21.95 -5.77
CA TRP A 43 9.66 23.23 -5.09
C TRP A 43 8.74 23.46 -3.91
N ASN A 44 7.53 22.89 -3.95
CA ASN A 44 6.52 23.01 -2.92
C ASN A 44 5.46 21.92 -3.06
N ASN A 45 4.50 21.92 -2.14
CA ASN A 45 3.46 20.89 -2.11
C ASN A 45 2.49 20.94 -3.31
N ASP A 46 2.26 22.11 -3.91
CA ASP A 46 1.38 22.22 -5.07
C ASP A 46 2.07 21.70 -6.34
N ASP A 47 3.38 21.92 -6.46
CA ASP A 47 4.22 21.29 -7.48
C ASP A 47 4.24 19.76 -7.32
N ALA A 48 4.28 19.26 -6.08
CA ALA A 48 4.17 17.82 -5.79
C ALA A 48 2.83 17.24 -6.25
N LYS A 49 1.71 17.95 -6.03
CA LYS A 49 0.37 17.51 -6.48
C LYS A 49 0.26 17.34 -7.99
N VAL A 50 1.10 18.02 -8.77
CA VAL A 50 1.15 17.89 -10.22
C VAL A 50 2.13 16.80 -10.65
N LYS A 51 3.35 16.79 -10.08
CA LYS A 51 4.43 15.89 -10.51
C LYS A 51 4.27 14.47 -9.99
N CYS A 52 3.87 14.31 -8.73
CA CYS A 52 3.87 13.00 -8.08
C CYS A 52 2.83 12.02 -8.65
N PRO A 53 1.60 12.43 -9.04
CA PRO A 53 0.69 11.52 -9.73
C PRO A 53 1.27 10.98 -11.04
N VAL A 54 1.96 11.85 -11.81
CA VAL A 54 2.60 11.45 -13.08
C VAL A 54 3.78 10.51 -12.82
N ALA A 55 4.63 10.81 -11.84
CA ALA A 55 5.76 9.95 -11.48
C ALA A 55 5.32 8.57 -10.97
N ALA A 56 4.25 8.53 -10.16
CA ALA A 56 3.66 7.29 -9.65
C ALA A 56 3.06 6.42 -10.77
N GLN A 57 2.44 7.05 -11.78
CA GLN A 57 1.76 6.35 -12.87
C GLN A 57 2.71 5.52 -13.76
N VAL A 58 4.01 5.86 -13.80
CA VAL A 58 5.03 5.05 -14.51
C VAL A 58 5.13 3.63 -13.94
N TYR A 59 4.76 3.45 -12.67
CA TYR A 59 4.75 2.17 -11.98
C TYR A 59 3.34 1.63 -11.78
N ASP A 60 2.37 2.14 -12.55
CA ASP A 60 0.94 1.86 -12.42
C ASP A 60 0.38 2.16 -11.00
N GLY A 61 1.15 2.86 -10.18
CA GLY A 61 0.83 3.19 -8.80
C GLY A 61 0.10 4.52 -8.66
N LYS A 62 -0.29 4.84 -7.42
CA LYS A 62 -0.90 6.13 -7.07
C LYS A 62 -0.06 6.87 -6.07
N TRP A 63 0.03 8.18 -6.19
CA TRP A 63 0.71 8.99 -5.18
C TRP A 63 -0.03 8.90 -3.84
N ASN A 64 0.69 8.60 -2.77
CA ASN A 64 0.13 8.45 -1.41
C ASN A 64 0.04 9.79 -0.64
N GLY A 65 0.34 10.90 -1.30
CA GLY A 65 0.37 12.24 -0.71
C GLY A 65 1.70 12.62 -0.05
N GLN A 66 2.66 11.70 0.04
CA GLN A 66 3.98 11.95 0.62
C GLN A 66 5.02 12.25 -0.46
N TRP A 67 5.92 13.18 -0.19
CA TRP A 67 7.08 13.45 -1.02
C TRP A 67 8.21 14.01 -0.16
N THR A 68 9.45 13.89 -0.63
CA THR A 68 10.61 14.46 0.06
C THR A 68 11.69 14.88 -0.92
N THR A 69 12.39 15.96 -0.61
CA THR A 69 13.57 16.40 -1.38
C THR A 69 14.79 15.63 -0.90
N THR A 70 15.39 14.84 -1.80
CA THR A 70 16.58 14.04 -1.52
C THR A 70 17.86 14.78 -1.89
N VAL A 71 17.82 15.66 -2.89
CA VAL A 71 18.92 16.55 -3.27
C VAL A 71 18.37 17.96 -3.49
N PRO A 72 18.74 18.94 -2.63
CA PRO A 72 18.26 20.32 -2.75
C PRO A 72 18.46 20.89 -4.16
N GLY A 73 17.39 21.43 -4.74
CA GLY A 73 17.40 22.05 -6.07
C GLY A 73 17.52 21.10 -7.27
N ALA A 74 17.63 19.77 -7.05
CA ALA A 74 17.88 18.81 -8.12
C ALA A 74 16.96 17.59 -8.12
N MET A 75 16.63 17.03 -6.94
CA MET A 75 15.90 15.77 -6.86
C MET A 75 15.00 15.68 -5.64
N SER A 76 13.78 15.25 -5.89
CA SER A 76 12.79 14.84 -4.92
C SER A 76 12.21 13.49 -5.33
N VAL A 77 11.65 12.78 -4.35
CA VAL A 77 10.96 11.51 -4.55
C VAL A 77 9.51 11.62 -4.08
N CYS A 78 8.63 10.85 -4.70
CA CYS A 78 7.22 10.76 -4.37
C CYS A 78 6.90 9.38 -3.82
N GLY A 79 6.20 9.32 -2.70
CA GLY A 79 5.69 8.07 -2.14
C GLY A 79 4.58 7.52 -3.02
N THR A 80 4.81 6.35 -3.61
CA THR A 80 3.88 5.69 -4.52
C THR A 80 3.26 4.48 -3.85
N ASP A 81 1.94 4.51 -3.67
CA ASP A 81 1.11 3.41 -3.25
C ASP A 81 0.89 2.44 -4.42
N LEU A 82 1.38 1.21 -4.25
CA LEU A 82 1.27 0.13 -5.20
C LEU A 82 0.14 -0.84 -4.84
N THR A 83 -0.63 -0.59 -3.79
CA THR A 83 -1.77 -1.44 -3.39
C THR A 83 -2.92 -1.43 -4.42
N PHE A 84 -2.95 -0.42 -5.30
CA PHE A 84 -3.88 -0.33 -6.42
C PHE A 84 -3.46 -1.14 -7.64
N LEU A 85 -2.19 -1.53 -7.73
CA LEU A 85 -1.84 -2.56 -8.69
C LEU A 85 -2.68 -3.78 -8.37
N PRO A 86 -3.18 -4.51 -9.39
CA PRO A 86 -3.65 -5.85 -9.12
C PRO A 86 -2.49 -6.52 -8.39
N THR A 87 -2.69 -6.79 -7.11
CA THR A 87 -1.75 -7.57 -6.34
C THR A 87 -1.56 -8.80 -7.20
N ILE A 88 -0.34 -8.95 -7.69
CA ILE A 88 0.22 -10.21 -8.11
C ILE A 88 -0.01 -11.07 -6.86
N GLY A 89 -1.20 -11.70 -6.73
CA GLY A 89 -1.72 -12.27 -5.48
C GLY A 89 -3.26 -12.32 -5.33
N LEU A 90 -4.07 -11.65 -6.17
CA LEU A 90 -5.54 -11.78 -6.11
C LEU A 90 -6.03 -13.09 -6.75
N PRO A 91 -7.16 -13.65 -6.27
CA PRO A 91 -7.78 -14.80 -6.89
C PRO A 91 -8.14 -14.49 -8.35
N GLY A 92 -7.67 -15.31 -9.27
CA GLY A 92 -7.81 -15.09 -10.71
C GLY A 92 -6.94 -16.02 -11.54
N ASP A 93 -7.11 -15.96 -12.85
CA ASP A 93 -6.44 -16.85 -13.80
C ASP A 93 -5.10 -16.25 -14.26
N VAL A 94 -4.00 -16.98 -14.04
CA VAL A 94 -2.65 -16.59 -14.50
C VAL A 94 -2.21 -17.41 -15.70
N LYS A 95 -1.50 -16.79 -16.64
CA LYS A 95 -0.99 -17.47 -17.84
C LYS A 95 0.08 -18.50 -17.46
N ALA A 96 -0.07 -19.72 -17.96
CA ALA A 96 0.83 -20.83 -17.66
C ALA A 96 1.53 -21.43 -18.91
N GLY A 97 1.29 -20.85 -20.09
CA GLY A 97 1.70 -21.45 -21.35
C GLY A 97 0.85 -22.70 -21.66
N PRO A 98 1.26 -23.56 -22.60
CA PRO A 98 0.49 -24.75 -22.96
C PRO A 98 0.47 -25.75 -21.80
N ILE A 99 -0.71 -26.22 -21.42
CA ILE A 99 -0.90 -27.35 -20.49
C ILE A 99 -1.56 -28.50 -21.26
N TRP A 100 -0.94 -29.67 -21.23
CA TRP A 100 -1.38 -30.83 -22.03
C TRP A 100 -2.36 -31.74 -21.30
N ASN A 101 -2.26 -31.82 -19.97
CA ASN A 101 -3.10 -32.67 -19.14
C ASN A 101 -3.01 -32.22 -17.67
N ASN A 102 -3.75 -32.92 -16.80
CA ASN A 102 -3.83 -32.57 -15.39
C ASN A 102 -2.51 -32.77 -14.61
N ASP A 103 -1.65 -33.69 -15.03
CA ASP A 103 -0.36 -33.90 -14.37
C ASP A 103 0.65 -32.82 -14.76
N ASP A 104 0.61 -32.35 -16.01
CA ASP A 104 1.36 -31.17 -16.47
C ASP A 104 0.90 -29.91 -15.71
N ALA A 105 -0.41 -29.77 -15.46
CA ALA A 105 -0.96 -28.68 -14.65
C ALA A 105 -0.41 -28.69 -13.20
N LYS A 106 -0.30 -29.88 -12.57
CA LYS A 106 0.26 -30.02 -11.22
C LYS A 106 1.71 -29.55 -11.11
N VAL A 107 2.46 -29.54 -12.21
CA VAL A 107 3.84 -29.04 -12.24
C VAL A 107 3.88 -27.54 -12.56
N LYS A 108 3.15 -27.10 -13.59
CA LYS A 108 3.21 -25.72 -14.10
C LYS A 108 2.43 -24.72 -13.25
N CYS A 109 1.24 -25.09 -12.79
CA CYS A 109 0.36 -24.15 -12.11
C CYS A 109 0.87 -23.66 -10.75
N PRO A 110 1.52 -24.50 -9.90
CA PRO A 110 2.15 -23.99 -8.68
C PRO A 110 3.23 -22.93 -8.96
N ILE A 111 4.02 -23.10 -10.03
CA ILE A 111 5.08 -22.15 -10.42
C ILE A 111 4.46 -20.84 -10.92
N ALA A 112 3.46 -20.93 -11.80
CA ALA A 112 2.76 -19.77 -12.32
C ALA A 112 2.02 -18.99 -11.20
N ALA A 113 1.41 -19.71 -10.26
CA ALA A 113 0.76 -19.11 -9.09
C ALA A 113 1.77 -18.45 -8.14
N ALA A 114 2.93 -19.07 -7.90
CA ALA A 114 3.98 -18.50 -7.06
C ALA A 114 4.60 -17.23 -7.68
N ALA A 115 4.81 -17.22 -9.00
CA ALA A 115 5.20 -16.00 -9.72
C ALA A 115 4.14 -14.89 -9.60
N ALA A 116 2.90 -15.30 -9.33
CA ALA A 116 1.78 -14.44 -9.01
C ALA A 116 1.55 -14.22 -7.49
N ASN A 117 2.54 -14.44 -6.62
CA ASN A 117 2.43 -14.46 -5.14
C ASN A 117 1.15 -15.10 -4.57
N GLY A 118 0.62 -16.10 -5.25
CA GLY A 118 -0.58 -16.83 -4.86
C GLY A 118 -0.34 -18.33 -4.82
N VAL A 119 -1.41 -19.05 -4.50
CA VAL A 119 -1.42 -20.51 -4.48
C VAL A 119 -2.37 -21.02 -5.56
N TRP A 120 -1.96 -22.03 -6.30
CA TRP A 120 -2.84 -22.70 -7.27
C TRP A 120 -4.05 -23.30 -6.54
N ASN A 121 -5.26 -22.98 -7.01
CA ASN A 121 -6.51 -23.46 -6.41
C ASN A 121 -6.93 -24.85 -6.94
N GLY A 122 -6.10 -25.48 -7.78
CA GLY A 122 -6.37 -26.77 -8.42
C GLY A 122 -7.11 -26.68 -9.75
N GLN A 123 -7.56 -25.49 -10.16
CA GLN A 123 -8.26 -25.27 -11.43
C GLN A 123 -7.30 -24.79 -12.52
N TRP A 124 -7.53 -25.24 -13.75
CA TRP A 124 -6.82 -24.74 -14.93
C TRP A 124 -7.72 -24.93 -16.16
N THR A 125 -7.51 -24.09 -17.16
CA THR A 125 -8.29 -24.14 -18.42
C THR A 125 -7.39 -23.79 -19.59
N THR A 126 -7.50 -24.53 -20.70
CA THR A 126 -6.87 -24.17 -21.97
C THR A 126 -7.67 -23.07 -22.65
N THR A 127 -7.06 -21.92 -22.88
CA THR A 127 -7.68 -20.77 -23.56
C THR A 127 -7.38 -20.77 -25.06
N VAL A 128 -6.21 -21.26 -25.46
CA VAL A 128 -5.82 -21.46 -26.86
C VAL A 128 -5.19 -22.85 -27.01
N PRO A 129 -5.83 -23.80 -27.71
CA PRO A 129 -5.30 -25.14 -27.90
C PRO A 129 -3.85 -25.15 -28.39
N GLY A 130 -3.00 -25.94 -27.72
CA GLY A 130 -1.58 -26.09 -28.04
C GLY A 130 -0.69 -24.89 -27.76
N THR A 131 -1.24 -23.76 -27.28
CA THR A 131 -0.48 -22.51 -27.13
C THR A 131 -0.58 -21.91 -25.73
N MET A 132 -1.77 -21.86 -25.14
CA MET A 132 -1.99 -21.13 -23.90
C MET A 132 -3.07 -21.78 -23.04
N SER A 133 -2.75 -21.94 -21.77
CA SER A 133 -3.65 -22.29 -20.69
C SER A 133 -3.46 -21.32 -19.54
N VAL A 134 -4.46 -21.24 -18.68
CA VAL A 134 -4.44 -20.44 -17.46
C VAL A 134 -4.63 -21.32 -16.23
N CYS A 135 -4.05 -20.92 -15.11
CA CYS A 135 -4.20 -21.58 -13.83
C CYS A 135 -4.97 -20.67 -12.87
N GLY A 136 -5.98 -21.21 -12.19
CA GLY A 136 -6.72 -20.49 -11.17
C GLY A 136 -5.87 -20.31 -9.92
N VAL A 137 -5.71 -19.06 -9.50
CA VAL A 137 -4.95 -18.69 -8.32
C VAL A 137 -5.91 -18.27 -7.21
N LYS A 138 -5.52 -18.52 -5.97
CA LYS A 138 -6.11 -17.92 -4.77
C LYS A 138 -5.00 -17.21 -3.98
N ALA A 139 -5.39 -16.29 -3.13
CA ALA A 139 -4.45 -15.68 -2.18
C ALA A 139 -3.77 -16.76 -1.32
N SER A 140 -2.49 -16.54 -1.02
CA SER A 140 -1.69 -17.38 -0.13
C SER A 140 -2.08 -17.20 1.33
#